data_AF-A0A5J4NMW6-F1
#
_entry.id   AF-A0A5J4NMW6-F1
#
_cell.length_a   1.000
_cell.length_b   1.000
_cell.length_c   1.000
_cell.angle_alpha   90.00
_cell.angle_beta   90.00
_cell.angle_gamma   90.00
#
_symmetry.space_group_name_H-M   'P 1'
#
loop_
_entity.id
_entity.type
_entity.pdbx_description
1 polymer ?
#
loop_
_entity_poly.entity_id
_entity_poly.type
_entity_poly.pdbx_seq_one_letter_code
_entity_poly.pdbx_strand_id
1 'polypeptide(L)'
;MRKLFALLFPSILLVTYALPNQRPSRDADIYEFNVTDIDGNMVNMARYRNLVCLIVNVASNCALVDVMYQQLQALYDQHAANGLRILAFPCNQFFNMEPGTDEEIKRHVTAKYNVTFDLFHKIDVNGNETIPLYQYLKEKQPGYLPNGQIEYNFVKFLVGRDGIPRERHPPTTPPVPNRESDSVTSETSIYDFNATDIDGNLVDLSKYRLIGQHNRSSLIDIILKEPGTDKEIKQHVTDKYNITFHLFHKIDVNGDRTIPLYRYLKEKLPGYQPNGAIEYNYVKFLIDRKGIPRERFPSSTPPMKMENSIQRMLSQ
;
A
#
# COMPACT_ATOMS: atom_id res chain seq x y z
N MET A 1 -5.29 3.30 79.55
CA MET A 1 -4.69 2.20 78.77
C MET A 1 -5.54 1.96 77.52
N ARG A 2 -5.17 2.52 76.37
CA ARG A 2 -5.78 2.22 75.06
C ARG A 2 -4.67 1.64 74.18
N LYS A 3 -4.75 0.34 73.85
CA LYS A 3 -3.78 -0.33 72.97
C LYS A 3 -4.23 -0.13 71.52
N LEU A 4 -3.33 0.41 70.71
CA LEU A 4 -3.48 0.62 69.27
C LEU A 4 -3.19 -0.71 68.55
N PHE A 5 -4.13 -1.22 67.74
CA PHE A 5 -3.90 -2.35 66.84
C PHE A 5 -3.37 -1.81 65.51
N ALA A 6 -2.13 -2.14 65.16
CA ALA A 6 -1.57 -1.89 63.85
C ALA A 6 -1.93 -3.05 62.91
N LEU A 7 -2.67 -2.76 61.84
CA LEU A 7 -2.94 -3.69 60.74
C LEU A 7 -1.75 -3.67 59.78
N LEU A 8 -1.05 -4.79 59.68
CA LEU A 8 -0.03 -5.05 58.67
C LEU A 8 -0.72 -5.56 57.39
N PHE A 9 -0.70 -4.75 56.32
CA PHE A 9 -1.02 -5.23 54.98
C PHE A 9 0.25 -5.85 54.36
N PRO A 10 0.21 -7.08 53.85
CA PRO A 10 1.35 -7.64 53.13
C PRO A 10 1.45 -6.95 51.77
N SER A 11 2.55 -6.25 51.54
CA SER A 11 2.91 -5.72 50.22
C SER A 11 3.17 -6.90 49.28
N ILE A 12 2.21 -7.19 48.39
CA ILE A 12 2.41 -8.10 47.28
C ILE A 12 3.28 -7.36 46.26
N LEU A 13 4.56 -7.75 46.17
CA LEU A 13 5.43 -7.33 45.07
C LEU A 13 4.91 -8.01 43.79
N LEU A 14 4.25 -7.25 42.92
CA LEU A 14 3.89 -7.71 41.58
C LEU A 14 5.17 -7.68 40.73
N VAL A 15 5.85 -8.82 40.59
CA VAL A 15 6.96 -8.98 39.64
C VAL A 15 6.35 -9.07 38.25
N THR A 16 6.36 -7.97 37.51
CA THR A 16 6.00 -7.95 36.09
C THR A 16 7.15 -8.56 35.29
N TYR A 17 6.96 -9.78 34.79
CA TYR A 17 7.85 -10.33 33.77
C TYR A 17 7.54 -9.62 32.44
N ALA A 18 8.27 -8.55 32.15
CA ALA A 18 8.34 -8.04 30.79
C ALA A 18 9.05 -9.11 29.93
N LEU A 19 8.34 -9.68 28.96
CA LEU A 19 8.95 -10.55 27.96
C LEU A 19 10.05 -9.76 27.25
N PRO A 20 11.27 -10.30 27.10
CA PRO A 20 12.36 -9.57 26.46
C PRO A 20 11.95 -9.21 25.03
N ASN A 21 12.14 -7.94 24.67
CA ASN A 21 12.09 -7.46 23.29
C ASN A 21 13.22 -8.14 22.50
N GLN A 22 12.97 -9.35 22.01
CA GLN A 22 13.90 -10.06 21.15
C GLN A 22 13.82 -9.44 19.76
N ARG A 23 14.87 -8.71 19.37
CA ARG A 23 15.07 -8.37 17.96
C ARG A 23 15.27 -9.68 17.19
N PRO A 24 14.55 -9.91 16.08
CA PRO A 24 14.67 -11.16 15.33
C PRO A 24 16.11 -11.35 14.83
N SER A 25 16.59 -12.60 14.86
CA SER A 25 17.91 -12.96 14.34
C SER A 25 18.00 -12.74 12.82
N ARG A 26 19.21 -12.65 12.26
CA ARG A 26 19.39 -12.49 10.79
C ARG A 26 18.73 -13.62 9.97
N ASP A 27 18.59 -14.80 10.57
CA ASP A 27 17.98 -16.00 9.99
C ASP A 27 16.54 -16.24 10.50
N ALA A 28 15.96 -15.28 11.21
CA ALA A 28 14.59 -15.40 11.71
C ALA A 28 13.61 -15.57 10.54
N ASP A 29 12.63 -16.45 10.73
CA ASP A 29 11.49 -16.68 9.86
C ASP A 29 10.20 -16.32 10.61
N ILE A 30 9.06 -16.33 9.91
CA ILE A 30 7.79 -16.00 10.59
C ILE A 30 7.37 -17.04 11.63
N TYR A 31 7.95 -18.24 11.66
CA TYR A 31 7.52 -19.35 12.51
C TYR A 31 7.91 -19.19 13.98
N GLU A 32 8.84 -18.28 14.28
CA GLU A 32 9.25 -17.94 15.65
C GLU A 32 8.20 -17.07 16.39
N PHE A 33 7.28 -16.44 15.65
CA PHE A 33 6.30 -15.52 16.25
C PHE A 33 5.06 -16.26 16.76
N ASN A 34 4.48 -15.69 17.82
CA ASN A 34 3.14 -15.99 18.26
C ASN A 34 2.26 -14.74 18.09
N VAL A 35 1.03 -14.95 17.67
CA VAL A 35 0.02 -13.90 17.46
C VAL A 35 -1.31 -14.36 18.03
N THR A 36 -2.21 -13.42 18.34
CA THR A 36 -3.55 -13.76 18.83
C THR A 36 -4.52 -13.79 17.65
N ASP A 37 -5.31 -14.85 17.50
CA ASP A 37 -6.38 -14.90 16.50
C ASP A 37 -7.55 -13.97 16.88
N ILE A 38 -8.51 -13.80 15.96
CA ILE A 38 -9.66 -12.90 16.19
C ILE A 38 -10.61 -13.38 17.29
N ASP A 39 -10.48 -14.63 17.75
CA ASP A 39 -11.27 -15.20 18.85
C ASP A 39 -10.50 -15.14 20.19
N GLY A 40 -9.33 -14.50 20.22
CA GLY A 40 -8.52 -14.34 21.42
C GLY A 40 -7.57 -15.50 21.73
N ASN A 41 -7.45 -16.50 20.85
CA ASN A 41 -6.56 -17.63 21.08
C ASN A 41 -5.13 -17.33 20.59
N MET A 42 -4.13 -17.79 21.35
CA MET A 42 -2.74 -17.71 20.91
C MET A 42 -2.47 -18.70 19.78
N VAL A 43 -1.91 -18.20 18.69
CA VAL A 43 -1.53 -18.95 17.50
C VAL A 43 -0.02 -18.86 17.29
N ASN A 44 0.64 -20.01 17.34
CA ASN A 44 2.03 -20.11 16.93
C ASN A 44 2.13 -20.16 15.39
N MET A 45 2.93 -19.27 14.81
CA MET A 45 3.03 -19.12 13.37
C MET A 45 3.69 -20.33 12.68
N ALA A 46 4.39 -21.21 13.40
CA ALA A 46 4.94 -22.45 12.85
C ALA A 46 3.88 -23.38 12.25
N ARG A 47 2.58 -23.20 12.59
CA ARG A 47 1.48 -23.93 11.93
C ARG A 47 1.40 -23.66 10.41
N TYR A 48 1.98 -22.56 9.95
CA TYR A 48 2.03 -22.18 8.54
C TYR A 48 3.28 -22.69 7.82
N ARG A 49 4.07 -23.57 8.44
CA ARG A 49 5.27 -24.14 7.82
C ARG A 49 4.93 -24.87 6.52
N ASN A 50 5.77 -24.69 5.50
CA ASN A 50 5.62 -25.25 4.15
C ASN A 50 4.43 -24.71 3.33
N LEU A 51 3.74 -23.68 3.82
CA LEU A 51 2.66 -22.97 3.12
C LEU A 51 3.14 -21.60 2.63
N VAL A 52 2.53 -21.11 1.56
CA VAL A 52 2.72 -19.71 1.12
C VAL A 52 1.74 -18.84 1.91
N CYS A 53 2.22 -17.78 2.54
CA CYS A 53 1.38 -16.88 3.31
C CYS A 53 1.29 -15.49 2.67
N LEU A 54 0.08 -14.97 2.56
CA LEU A 54 -0.17 -13.56 2.29
C LEU A 54 -0.61 -12.89 3.59
N ILE A 55 0.29 -12.14 4.22
CA ILE A 55 0.02 -11.42 5.46
C ILE A 55 -0.45 -10.00 5.10
N VAL A 56 -1.61 -9.59 5.58
CA VAL A 56 -2.24 -8.31 5.19
C VAL A 56 -2.81 -7.57 6.39
N ASN A 57 -2.55 -6.27 6.49
CA ASN A 57 -3.26 -5.42 7.46
C ASN A 57 -4.59 -4.97 6.86
N VAL A 58 -5.70 -5.13 7.57
CA VAL A 58 -7.04 -4.88 7.02
C VAL A 58 -7.82 -3.85 7.82
N ALA A 59 -8.85 -3.29 7.20
CA ALA A 59 -9.83 -2.41 7.82
C ALA A 59 -11.19 -2.57 7.12
N SER A 60 -12.27 -2.22 7.81
CA SER A 60 -13.66 -2.42 7.39
C SER A 60 -14.30 -1.14 6.85
N ASN A 61 -13.75 0.04 7.20
CA ASN A 61 -14.30 1.34 6.83
C ASN A 61 -13.33 2.15 5.96
N CYS A 62 -12.86 1.61 4.84
CA CYS A 62 -12.07 2.36 3.87
C CYS A 62 -12.57 2.17 2.43
N ALA A 63 -12.22 3.09 1.52
CA ALA A 63 -12.70 3.04 0.12
C ALA A 63 -12.26 1.80 -0.66
N LEU A 64 -11.22 1.08 -0.22
CA LEU A 64 -10.73 -0.14 -0.86
C LEU A 64 -11.41 -1.41 -0.34
N VAL A 65 -12.22 -1.32 0.73
CA VAL A 65 -12.64 -2.48 1.51
C VAL A 65 -13.40 -3.52 0.69
N ASP A 66 -14.37 -3.09 -0.11
CA ASP A 66 -15.25 -4.00 -0.85
C ASP A 66 -14.45 -4.82 -1.88
N VAL A 67 -13.62 -4.15 -2.67
CA VAL A 67 -12.78 -4.79 -3.69
C VAL A 67 -11.73 -5.69 -3.04
N MET A 68 -11.07 -5.21 -1.98
CA MET A 68 -9.97 -5.96 -1.37
C MET A 68 -10.44 -7.24 -0.69
N TYR A 69 -11.50 -7.21 0.12
CA TYR A 69 -11.99 -8.43 0.76
C TYR A 69 -12.53 -9.44 -0.25
N GLN A 70 -13.25 -9.00 -1.28
CA GLN A 70 -13.73 -9.89 -2.35
C GLN A 70 -12.56 -10.54 -3.10
N GLN A 71 -11.53 -9.78 -3.45
CA GLN A 71 -10.36 -10.32 -4.14
C GLN A 71 -9.50 -11.22 -3.26
N LEU A 72 -9.33 -10.90 -1.97
CA LEU A 72 -8.65 -11.78 -1.01
C LEU A 72 -9.40 -13.11 -0.87
N GLN A 73 -10.73 -13.06 -0.73
CA GLN A 73 -11.54 -14.27 -0.62
C GLN A 73 -11.47 -15.12 -1.90
N ALA A 74 -11.61 -14.50 -3.08
CA ALA A 74 -11.46 -15.20 -4.35
C ALA A 74 -10.07 -15.82 -4.54
N LEU A 75 -9.01 -15.10 -4.16
CA LEU A 75 -7.64 -15.61 -4.19
C LEU A 75 -7.48 -16.81 -3.25
N TYR A 76 -8.09 -16.74 -2.06
CA TYR A 76 -8.08 -17.84 -1.10
C TYR A 76 -8.82 -19.06 -1.64
N ASP A 77 -10.04 -18.90 -2.15
CA ASP A 77 -10.82 -19.99 -2.74
C ASP A 77 -10.06 -20.70 -3.87
N GLN A 78 -9.36 -19.93 -4.71
CA GLN A 78 -8.60 -20.46 -5.84
C GLN A 78 -7.33 -21.23 -5.42
N HIS A 79 -6.65 -20.81 -4.35
CA HIS A 79 -5.30 -21.28 -4.04
C HIS A 79 -5.12 -21.93 -2.67
N ALA A 80 -6.11 -21.93 -1.79
CA ALA A 80 -6.01 -22.52 -0.45
C ALA A 80 -5.67 -24.02 -0.50
N ALA A 81 -6.28 -24.75 -1.44
CA ALA A 81 -5.99 -26.17 -1.68
C ALA A 81 -4.56 -26.40 -2.19
N ASN A 82 -3.95 -25.40 -2.84
CA ASN A 82 -2.58 -25.44 -3.36
C ASN A 82 -1.53 -24.97 -2.32
N GLY A 83 -1.97 -24.65 -1.11
CA GLY A 83 -1.10 -24.26 0.01
C GLY A 83 -0.96 -22.77 0.25
N LEU A 84 -1.86 -21.93 -0.30
CA LEU A 84 -1.96 -20.52 0.11
C LEU A 84 -2.69 -20.39 1.46
N ARG A 85 -2.22 -19.51 2.32
CA ARG A 85 -2.94 -19.00 3.49
C ARG A 85 -2.94 -17.48 3.48
N ILE A 86 -4.10 -16.87 3.75
CA ILE A 86 -4.22 -15.43 3.95
C ILE A 86 -4.37 -15.21 5.45
N LEU A 87 -3.52 -14.34 6.01
CA LEU A 87 -3.50 -13.99 7.42
C LEU A 87 -3.82 -12.50 7.53
N ALA A 88 -5.05 -12.18 7.91
CA ALA A 88 -5.57 -10.82 7.94
C ALA A 88 -5.55 -10.25 9.37
N PHE A 89 -4.84 -9.14 9.53
CA PHE A 89 -4.64 -8.44 10.80
C PHE A 89 -5.39 -7.10 10.79
N PRO A 90 -6.54 -6.98 11.45
CA PRO A 90 -7.25 -5.71 11.57
C PRO A 90 -6.34 -4.64 12.21
N CYS A 91 -6.42 -3.39 11.73
CA CYS A 91 -5.60 -2.30 12.25
C CYS A 91 -6.34 -0.96 12.19
N ASN A 92 -6.37 -0.24 13.32
CA ASN A 92 -7.10 1.03 13.41
C ASN A 92 -6.22 2.28 13.23
N GLN A 93 -4.93 2.12 12.98
CA GLN A 93 -3.96 3.24 12.94
C GLN A 93 -4.14 4.18 11.73
N PHE A 94 -4.90 3.75 10.72
CA PHE A 94 -5.11 4.51 9.49
C PHE A 94 -6.50 5.15 9.51
N PHE A 95 -6.56 6.41 9.94
CA PHE A 95 -7.78 7.22 9.96
C PHE A 95 -8.95 6.61 10.76
N ASN A 96 -8.65 5.80 11.79
CA ASN A 96 -9.65 5.11 12.60
C ASN A 96 -10.65 4.26 11.77
N MET A 97 -10.17 3.64 10.70
CA MET A 97 -10.99 2.88 9.75
C MET A 97 -11.34 1.45 10.21
N GLU A 98 -10.88 1.04 11.40
CA GLU A 98 -11.21 -0.25 12.03
C GLU A 98 -11.58 -0.09 13.52
N PRO A 99 -12.63 0.68 13.84
CA PRO A 99 -12.92 1.05 15.22
C PRO A 99 -13.52 -0.09 16.04
N GLY A 100 -14.20 -1.06 15.41
CA GLY A 100 -14.96 -2.11 16.08
C GLY A 100 -14.12 -3.11 16.88
N THR A 101 -14.76 -3.88 17.73
CA THR A 101 -14.11 -5.00 18.45
C THR A 101 -13.81 -6.17 17.50
N ASP A 102 -12.99 -7.12 17.93
CA ASP A 102 -12.71 -8.33 17.15
C ASP A 102 -14.00 -9.09 16.80
N GLU A 103 -14.97 -9.20 17.72
CA GLU A 103 -16.24 -9.86 17.43
C GLU A 103 -17.08 -9.10 16.39
N GLU A 104 -17.07 -7.76 16.44
CA GLU A 104 -17.77 -6.92 15.47
C GLU A 104 -17.13 -7.02 14.09
N ILE A 105 -15.80 -6.97 14.02
CA ILE A 105 -15.02 -7.09 12.79
C ILE A 105 -15.28 -8.46 12.16
N LYS A 106 -15.08 -9.56 12.92
CA LYS A 106 -15.32 -10.93 12.46
C LYS A 106 -16.72 -11.08 11.89
N ARG A 107 -17.73 -10.64 12.63
CA ARG A 107 -19.14 -10.72 12.20
C ARG A 107 -19.38 -9.93 10.92
N HIS A 108 -18.86 -8.71 10.83
CA HIS A 108 -19.04 -7.85 9.67
C HIS A 108 -18.44 -8.46 8.40
N VAL A 109 -17.16 -8.82 8.43
CA VAL A 109 -16.45 -9.28 7.22
C VAL A 109 -16.92 -10.68 6.79
N THR A 110 -17.30 -11.53 7.74
CA THR A 110 -17.91 -12.83 7.44
C THR A 110 -19.28 -12.66 6.80
N ALA A 111 -20.15 -11.83 7.38
CA ALA A 111 -21.51 -11.65 6.86
C ALA A 111 -21.53 -10.96 5.49
N LYS A 112 -20.61 -10.02 5.24
CA LYS A 112 -20.61 -9.21 4.01
C LYS A 112 -19.80 -9.84 2.88
N TYR A 113 -18.64 -10.42 3.18
CA TYR A 113 -17.70 -10.91 2.15
C TYR A 113 -17.45 -12.41 2.19
N ASN A 114 -18.09 -13.13 3.11
CA ASN A 114 -17.92 -14.58 3.30
C ASN A 114 -16.45 -14.95 3.52
N VAL A 115 -15.74 -14.18 4.36
CA VAL A 115 -14.34 -14.44 4.71
C VAL A 115 -14.20 -15.80 5.36
N THR A 116 -13.31 -16.64 4.80
CA THR A 116 -12.99 -17.99 5.28
C THR A 116 -11.50 -18.21 5.58
N PHE A 117 -10.67 -17.20 5.30
CA PHE A 117 -9.25 -17.20 5.68
C PHE A 117 -9.06 -16.73 7.13
N ASP A 118 -7.82 -16.86 7.63
CA ASP A 118 -7.51 -16.62 9.04
C ASP A 118 -7.55 -15.11 9.36
N LEU A 119 -8.41 -14.76 10.33
CA LEU A 119 -8.49 -13.43 10.91
C LEU A 119 -7.81 -13.41 12.28
N PHE A 120 -7.07 -12.35 12.55
CA PHE A 120 -6.33 -12.16 13.79
C PHE A 120 -6.90 -11.02 14.64
N HIS A 121 -6.44 -10.95 15.89
CA HIS A 121 -6.70 -9.83 16.79
C HIS A 121 -6.31 -8.50 16.13
N LYS A 122 -7.05 -7.44 16.43
CA LYS A 122 -6.68 -6.10 16.00
C LYS A 122 -5.34 -5.66 16.59
N ILE A 123 -4.43 -5.17 15.76
CA ILE A 123 -3.06 -4.83 16.16
C ILE A 123 -2.62 -3.45 15.70
N ASP A 124 -1.55 -2.96 16.32
CA ASP A 124 -0.72 -1.89 15.79
C ASP A 124 0.36 -2.45 14.86
N VAL A 125 0.48 -1.84 13.68
CA VAL A 125 1.46 -2.21 12.65
C VAL A 125 2.59 -1.19 12.53
N ASN A 126 2.46 -0.05 13.19
CA ASN A 126 3.42 1.05 13.27
C ASN A 126 3.57 1.55 14.73
N GLY A 127 4.64 2.30 15.00
CA GLY A 127 4.91 2.86 16.34
C GLY A 127 5.47 1.85 17.33
N ASN A 128 5.57 2.26 18.59
CA ASN A 128 6.20 1.47 19.66
C ASN A 128 5.43 0.19 20.01
N GLU A 129 4.10 0.20 19.80
CA GLU A 129 3.22 -0.94 20.03
C GLU A 129 3.13 -1.89 18.82
N THR A 130 3.96 -1.69 17.77
CA THR A 130 3.99 -2.61 16.63
C THR A 130 4.32 -4.02 17.10
N ILE A 131 3.50 -5.01 16.75
CA ILE A 131 3.79 -6.40 17.14
C ILE A 131 5.09 -6.92 16.50
N PRO A 132 5.82 -7.87 17.13
CA PRO A 132 7.10 -8.38 16.63
C PRO A 132 7.07 -8.88 15.18
N LEU A 133 5.99 -9.57 14.78
CA LEU A 133 5.81 -10.04 13.41
C LEU A 133 5.86 -8.87 12.39
N TYR A 134 5.13 -7.78 12.63
CA TYR A 134 5.13 -6.62 11.72
C TYR A 134 6.42 -5.82 11.77
N GLN A 135 7.14 -5.80 12.90
CA GLN A 135 8.49 -5.24 12.96
C GLN A 135 9.42 -6.00 12.01
N TYR A 136 9.41 -7.34 12.10
CA TYR A 136 10.20 -8.22 11.23
C TYR A 136 9.84 -8.09 9.75
N LEU A 137 8.54 -8.07 9.41
CA LEU A 137 8.08 -7.92 8.02
C LEU A 137 8.58 -6.60 7.41
N LYS A 138 8.47 -5.49 8.15
CA LYS A 138 8.96 -4.16 7.71
C LYS A 138 10.48 -4.10 7.60
N GLU A 139 11.21 -4.82 8.44
CA GLU A 139 12.67 -4.89 8.37
C GLU A 139 13.13 -5.68 7.13
N LYS A 140 12.53 -6.85 6.88
CA LYS A 140 12.89 -7.71 5.74
C LYS A 140 12.41 -7.17 4.39
N GLN A 141 11.24 -6.53 4.37
CA GLN A 141 10.63 -5.97 3.18
C GLN A 141 10.22 -4.50 3.43
N PRO A 142 11.21 -3.58 3.51
CA PRO A 142 10.96 -2.19 3.85
C PRO A 142 10.18 -1.49 2.72
N GLY A 143 9.20 -0.69 3.13
CA GLY A 143 8.48 0.21 2.25
C GLY A 143 9.23 1.51 2.03
N TYR A 144 8.60 2.43 1.32
CA TYR A 144 9.19 3.73 0.98
C TYR A 144 9.17 4.74 2.16
N LEU A 145 8.28 4.56 3.13
CA LEU A 145 8.21 5.40 4.32
C LEU A 145 9.42 5.18 5.26
N PRO A 146 9.80 6.19 6.07
CA PRO A 146 10.87 6.04 7.05
C PRO A 146 10.71 4.80 7.91
N ASN A 147 11.80 4.08 8.16
CA ASN A 147 11.84 2.84 8.94
C ASN A 147 10.86 1.75 8.43
N GLY A 148 10.52 1.79 7.14
CA GLY A 148 9.65 0.80 6.51
C GLY A 148 8.20 0.84 6.99
N GLN A 149 7.74 1.93 7.60
CA GLN A 149 6.37 2.06 8.11
C GLN A 149 5.31 1.61 7.09
N ILE A 150 4.24 0.98 7.57
CA ILE A 150 3.06 0.64 6.77
C ILE A 150 2.35 1.96 6.41
N GLU A 151 2.09 2.17 5.13
CA GLU A 151 1.59 3.44 4.61
C GLU A 151 0.07 3.60 4.70
N TYR A 152 -0.67 2.49 4.74
CA TYR A 152 -2.14 2.49 4.76
C TYR A 152 -2.71 1.09 5.07
N ASN A 153 -4.03 0.96 5.08
CA ASN A 153 -4.74 -0.32 5.06
C ASN A 153 -4.40 -1.13 3.79
N PHE A 154 -4.46 -2.46 3.89
CA PHE A 154 -4.25 -3.41 2.80
C PHE A 154 -2.84 -3.45 2.21
N VAL A 155 -1.79 -3.19 2.98
CA VAL A 155 -0.42 -3.58 2.58
C VAL A 155 -0.29 -5.08 2.75
N LYS A 156 0.31 -5.76 1.76
CA LYS A 156 0.45 -7.22 1.77
C LYS A 156 1.92 -7.63 1.76
N PHE A 157 2.26 -8.67 2.51
CA PHE A 157 3.55 -9.33 2.47
C PHE A 157 3.37 -10.75 1.97
N LEU A 158 4.07 -11.10 0.89
CA LEU A 158 4.13 -12.46 0.40
C LEU A 158 5.29 -13.19 1.09
N VAL A 159 4.97 -14.28 1.78
CA VAL A 159 5.92 -15.09 2.54
C VAL A 159 6.02 -16.48 1.90
N GLY A 160 7.27 -16.92 1.70
CA GLY A 160 7.55 -18.23 1.11
C GLY A 160 7.23 -19.40 2.04
N ARG A 161 7.27 -20.62 1.48
CA ARG A 161 7.09 -21.88 2.21
C ARG A 161 8.12 -22.13 3.33
N ASP A 162 9.23 -21.40 3.30
CA ASP A 162 10.28 -21.40 4.30
C ASP A 162 10.10 -20.32 5.37
N GLY A 163 9.00 -19.57 5.32
CA GLY A 163 8.68 -18.54 6.32
C GLY A 163 9.41 -17.22 6.11
N ILE A 164 10.11 -17.06 4.99
CA ILE A 164 10.88 -15.84 4.68
C ILE A 164 10.03 -14.89 3.82
N PRO A 165 9.87 -13.61 4.22
CA PRO A 165 9.20 -12.59 3.42
C PRO A 165 9.94 -12.33 2.10
N ARG A 166 9.22 -12.38 0.97
CA ARG A 166 9.76 -12.24 -0.38
C ARG A 166 9.39 -10.92 -1.03
N GLU A 167 8.15 -10.48 -0.86
CA GLU A 167 7.62 -9.29 -1.51
C GLU A 167 6.74 -8.50 -0.54
N ARG A 168 6.69 -7.18 -0.76
CA ARG A 168 5.73 -6.27 -0.16
C ARG A 168 4.96 -5.56 -1.27
N HIS A 169 3.63 -5.62 -1.20
CA HIS A 169 2.74 -4.97 -2.14
C HIS A 169 1.99 -3.82 -1.48
N PRO A 170 1.96 -2.64 -2.11
CA PRO A 170 1.20 -1.51 -1.60
C PRO A 170 -0.30 -1.79 -1.64
N PRO A 171 -1.11 -0.96 -0.97
CA PRO A 171 -2.57 -1.10 -0.93
C PRO A 171 -3.23 -1.16 -2.30
N THR A 172 -2.67 -0.43 -3.26
CA THR A 172 -3.17 -0.27 -4.63
C THR A 172 -2.88 -1.46 -5.53
N THR A 173 -2.04 -2.41 -5.12
CA THR A 173 -1.86 -3.67 -5.84
C THR A 173 -3.01 -4.62 -5.49
N PRO A 174 -3.89 -4.95 -6.46
CA PRO A 174 -4.99 -5.88 -6.22
C PRO A 174 -4.45 -7.30 -5.97
N PRO A 175 -4.96 -8.06 -4.97
CA PRO A 175 -4.52 -9.44 -4.69
C PRO A 175 -4.70 -10.41 -5.86
N VAL A 176 -5.70 -10.16 -6.69
CA VAL A 176 -5.88 -10.83 -7.98
C VAL A 176 -5.67 -9.76 -9.05
N PRO A 177 -4.78 -9.95 -10.04
CA PRO A 177 -4.74 -9.03 -11.19
C PRO A 177 -6.15 -8.92 -11.76
N ASN A 178 -6.62 -7.71 -12.08
CA ASN A 178 -7.92 -7.52 -12.73
C ASN A 178 -7.95 -8.36 -14.02
N ARG A 179 -8.47 -9.59 -13.94
CA ARG A 179 -8.86 -10.41 -15.08
C ARG A 179 -10.26 -10.01 -15.48
N GLU A 180 -10.45 -8.74 -15.83
CA GLU A 180 -11.49 -8.44 -16.80
C GLU A 180 -10.99 -9.00 -18.12
N SER A 181 -11.52 -10.17 -18.49
CA SER A 181 -11.46 -10.80 -19.81
C SER A 181 -10.15 -10.65 -20.60
N ASP A 182 -9.43 -11.76 -20.76
CA ASP A 182 -8.43 -11.97 -21.82
C ASP A 182 -9.08 -11.94 -23.25
N SER A 183 -9.91 -10.95 -23.56
CA SER A 183 -10.04 -10.50 -24.94
C SER A 183 -8.81 -9.68 -25.26
N VAL A 184 -8.03 -10.13 -26.23
CA VAL A 184 -6.89 -9.41 -26.80
C VAL A 184 -7.38 -8.07 -27.36
N THR A 185 -7.50 -7.07 -26.50
CA THR A 185 -7.48 -5.66 -26.86
C THR A 185 -6.05 -5.22 -26.65
N SER A 186 -5.40 -4.66 -27.68
CA SER A 186 -4.11 -3.98 -27.55
C SER A 186 -4.08 -3.20 -26.23
N GLU A 187 -3.13 -3.49 -25.34
CA GLU A 187 -2.98 -2.78 -24.08
C GLU A 187 -2.98 -1.27 -24.38
N THR A 188 -4.06 -0.57 -24.04
CA THR A 188 -4.17 0.88 -24.22
C THR A 188 -2.98 1.51 -23.53
N SER A 189 -2.25 2.32 -24.27
CA SER A 189 -1.02 2.98 -23.83
C SER A 189 -1.29 4.46 -23.59
N ILE A 190 -0.50 5.12 -22.75
CA ILE A 190 -0.55 6.58 -22.65
C ILE A 190 -0.29 7.26 -24.00
N TYR A 191 0.36 6.56 -24.94
CA TYR A 191 0.66 7.08 -26.28
C TYR A 191 -0.58 7.20 -27.17
N ASP A 192 -1.70 6.58 -26.78
CA ASP A 192 -2.98 6.69 -27.49
C ASP A 192 -3.77 7.95 -27.08
N PHE A 193 -3.23 8.76 -26.17
CA PHE A 193 -3.86 9.99 -25.68
C PHE A 193 -3.12 11.24 -26.12
N ASN A 194 -3.89 12.30 -26.30
CA ASN A 194 -3.38 13.63 -26.54
C ASN A 194 -3.11 14.36 -25.22
N ALA A 195 -2.02 15.13 -25.18
CA ALA A 195 -1.72 16.09 -24.14
C ALA A 195 -1.33 17.42 -24.76
N THR A 196 -1.49 18.51 -24.01
CA THR A 196 -1.10 19.86 -24.43
C THR A 196 0.02 20.34 -23.52
N ASP A 197 1.12 20.85 -24.06
CA ASP A 197 2.19 21.44 -23.26
C ASP A 197 1.73 22.75 -22.59
N ILE A 198 2.56 23.29 -21.70
CA ILE A 198 2.27 24.54 -20.98
C ILE A 198 2.24 25.78 -21.91
N ASP A 199 2.72 25.65 -23.14
CA ASP A 199 2.69 26.72 -24.15
C ASP A 199 1.46 26.60 -25.08
N GLY A 200 0.60 25.60 -24.84
CA GLY A 200 -0.62 25.37 -25.62
C GLY A 200 -0.43 24.49 -26.85
N ASN A 201 0.75 23.90 -27.08
CA ASN A 201 1.00 23.04 -28.23
C ASN A 201 0.56 21.60 -27.96
N LEU A 202 0.00 20.94 -28.97
CA LEU A 202 -0.29 19.51 -28.90
C LEU A 202 1.02 18.72 -28.79
N VAL A 203 1.06 17.77 -27.86
CA VAL A 203 2.19 16.91 -27.59
C VAL A 203 1.83 15.48 -27.95
N ASP A 204 2.53 14.93 -28.95
CA ASP A 204 2.53 13.51 -29.20
C ASP A 204 3.31 12.80 -28.08
N LEU A 205 2.59 12.07 -27.22
CA LEU A 205 3.18 11.34 -26.10
C LEU A 205 4.05 10.17 -26.57
N SER A 206 3.89 9.69 -27.81
CA SER A 206 4.75 8.66 -28.38
C SER A 206 6.20 9.12 -28.53
N LYS A 207 6.51 10.42 -28.45
CA LYS A 207 7.89 10.92 -28.37
C LYS A 207 8.64 10.42 -27.13
N TYR A 208 7.92 9.98 -26.10
CA TYR A 208 8.47 9.35 -24.90
C TYR A 208 8.61 7.83 -25.03
N ARG A 209 8.18 7.25 -26.16
CA ARG A 209 8.46 5.87 -26.56
C ARG A 209 9.89 5.82 -27.09
N LEU A 210 10.68 4.84 -26.66
CA LEU A 210 12.03 4.68 -27.19
C LEU A 210 11.99 4.37 -28.70
N ILE A 211 12.79 5.10 -29.48
CA ILE A 211 13.25 4.75 -30.82
C ILE A 211 14.79 4.81 -30.77
N GLY A 212 15.47 3.67 -30.57
CA GLY A 212 16.93 3.55 -30.69
C GLY A 212 17.78 3.85 -29.44
N GLN A 213 19.06 3.43 -29.49
CA GLN A 213 20.01 3.25 -28.39
C GLN A 213 20.50 4.51 -27.63
N HIS A 214 19.76 5.62 -27.59
CA HIS A 214 20.19 6.80 -26.83
C HIS A 214 19.26 7.15 -25.67
N ASN A 215 19.80 6.88 -24.47
CA ASN A 215 19.31 7.13 -23.12
C ASN A 215 18.82 8.57 -22.90
N ARG A 216 17.51 8.76 -22.70
CA ARG A 216 16.94 9.71 -21.71
C ARG A 216 15.61 9.17 -21.16
N SER A 217 15.52 9.04 -19.84
CA SER A 217 14.40 8.50 -19.08
C SER A 217 13.11 9.30 -19.27
N SER A 218 11.98 8.62 -19.48
CA SER A 218 10.64 9.20 -19.55
C SER A 218 9.92 9.07 -18.20
N LEU A 219 10.11 10.04 -17.31
CA LEU A 219 9.15 10.31 -16.23
C LEU A 219 8.16 11.37 -16.75
N ILE A 220 6.89 11.01 -16.89
CA ILE A 220 5.82 11.99 -17.08
C ILE A 220 5.26 12.24 -15.68
N ASP A 221 5.72 13.31 -15.05
CA ASP A 221 5.25 13.72 -13.73
C ASP A 221 4.78 15.16 -13.79
N ILE A 222 3.46 15.39 -13.69
CA ILE A 222 2.91 16.72 -13.44
C ILE A 222 1.62 16.61 -12.66
N ILE A 223 1.60 17.18 -11.45
CA ILE A 223 0.41 17.90 -10.97
C ILE A 223 0.85 19.16 -10.22
N LEU A 224 0.57 20.30 -10.84
CA LEU A 224 0.58 21.61 -10.20
C LEU A 224 -0.83 22.20 -10.34
N LYS A 225 -1.70 22.04 -9.33
CA LYS A 225 -2.78 23.02 -9.12
C LYS A 225 -2.14 24.24 -8.48
N GLU A 226 -1.29 24.91 -9.26
CA GLU A 226 -0.77 26.22 -8.94
C GLU A 226 -1.84 27.25 -9.35
N PRO A 227 -2.12 28.27 -8.53
CA PRO A 227 -2.95 29.37 -8.96
C PRO A 227 -2.30 30.11 -10.13
N GLY A 228 -3.11 30.70 -11.00
CA GLY A 228 -2.64 31.42 -12.19
C GLY A 228 -2.83 30.66 -13.51
N THR A 229 -2.48 31.38 -14.57
CA THR A 229 -2.40 30.95 -15.96
C THR A 229 -1.15 30.13 -16.21
N ASP A 230 -1.13 29.34 -17.28
CA ASP A 230 0.04 28.55 -17.67
C ASP A 230 1.32 29.38 -17.80
N LYS A 231 1.21 30.61 -18.32
CA LYS A 231 2.33 31.54 -18.45
C LYS A 231 2.90 31.93 -17.07
N GLU A 232 2.03 32.24 -16.11
CA GLU A 232 2.43 32.59 -14.74
C GLU A 232 3.05 31.38 -14.04
N ILE A 233 2.47 30.19 -14.22
CA ILE A 233 2.99 28.95 -13.66
C ILE A 233 4.37 28.66 -14.23
N LYS A 234 4.54 28.68 -15.56
CA LYS A 234 5.83 28.43 -16.24
C LYS A 234 6.91 29.38 -15.76
N GLN A 235 6.61 30.68 -15.70
CA GLN A 235 7.55 31.69 -15.24
C GLN A 235 7.94 31.45 -13.77
N HIS A 236 6.95 31.28 -12.89
CA HIS A 236 7.17 31.08 -11.47
C HIS A 236 8.07 29.88 -11.19
N VAL A 237 7.75 28.73 -11.80
CA VAL A 237 8.49 27.51 -11.51
C VAL A 237 9.90 27.54 -12.10
N THR A 238 10.07 28.12 -13.29
CA THR A 238 11.38 28.28 -13.93
C THR A 238 12.29 29.18 -13.09
N ASP A 239 11.80 30.36 -12.70
CA ASP A 239 12.59 31.34 -11.95
C ASP A 239 12.95 30.83 -10.54
N LYS A 240 12.00 30.16 -9.87
CA LYS A 240 12.16 29.78 -8.47
C LYS A 240 12.90 28.46 -8.26
N TYR A 241 12.66 27.48 -9.15
CA TYR A 241 13.14 26.11 -8.95
C TYR A 241 14.05 25.61 -10.08
N ASN A 242 14.29 26.42 -11.11
CA ASN A 242 15.14 26.07 -12.26
C ASN A 242 14.70 24.73 -12.90
N ILE A 243 13.39 24.58 -13.10
CA ILE A 243 12.82 23.33 -13.62
C ILE A 243 13.18 23.16 -15.08
N THR A 244 13.76 22.01 -15.44
CA THR A 244 14.18 21.68 -16.81
C THR A 244 13.34 20.58 -17.45
N PHE A 245 12.47 19.93 -16.69
CA PHE A 245 11.55 18.92 -17.23
C PHE A 245 10.35 19.57 -17.92
N HIS A 246 9.73 18.80 -18.82
CA HIS A 246 8.63 19.26 -19.66
C HIS A 246 7.40 19.59 -18.80
N LEU A 247 6.81 20.76 -19.03
CA LEU A 247 5.58 21.21 -18.37
C LEU A 247 4.39 21.08 -19.32
N PHE A 248 3.26 20.62 -18.81
CA PHE A 248 2.00 20.47 -19.54
C PHE A 248 0.97 21.49 -19.05
N HIS A 249 -0.02 21.73 -19.92
CA HIS A 249 -1.17 22.57 -19.66
C HIS A 249 -1.85 22.18 -18.36
N LYS A 250 -2.34 23.17 -17.62
CA LYS A 250 -3.16 22.95 -16.43
C LYS A 250 -4.48 22.27 -16.80
N ILE A 251 -4.76 21.14 -16.16
CA ILE A 251 -5.93 20.31 -16.46
C ILE A 251 -6.77 20.03 -15.21
N ASP A 252 -8.04 19.74 -15.42
CA ASP A 252 -8.85 19.07 -14.40
C ASP A 252 -8.51 17.58 -14.39
N VAL A 253 -8.17 17.07 -13.20
CA VAL A 253 -7.83 15.66 -12.98
C VAL A 253 -8.96 14.89 -12.30
N ASN A 254 -10.01 15.59 -11.85
CA ASN A 254 -11.22 15.04 -11.23
C ASN A 254 -12.49 15.71 -11.79
N GLY A 255 -13.64 15.08 -11.54
CA GLY A 255 -14.95 15.57 -12.00
C GLY A 255 -15.17 15.38 -13.50
N ASP A 256 -16.27 15.93 -14.01
CA ASP A 256 -16.73 15.68 -15.38
C ASP A 256 -15.75 16.18 -16.44
N ARG A 257 -14.99 17.24 -16.10
CA ARG A 257 -13.96 17.83 -16.96
C ARG A 257 -12.63 17.08 -16.95
N THR A 258 -12.51 15.96 -16.22
CA THR A 258 -11.27 15.15 -16.21
C THR A 258 -10.85 14.80 -17.63
N ILE A 259 -9.60 15.04 -18.02
CA ILE A 259 -9.15 14.66 -19.38
C ILE A 259 -9.06 13.13 -19.55
N PRO A 260 -9.21 12.58 -20.78
CA PRO A 260 -9.17 11.13 -21.02
C PRO A 260 -7.94 10.43 -20.45
N LEU A 261 -6.74 11.02 -20.60
CA LEU A 261 -5.51 10.47 -20.04
C LEU A 261 -5.61 10.25 -18.52
N TYR A 262 -6.15 11.21 -17.78
CA TYR A 262 -6.30 11.09 -16.33
C TYR A 262 -7.44 10.17 -15.90
N ARG A 263 -8.48 9.99 -16.73
CA ARG A 263 -9.46 8.91 -16.49
C ARG A 263 -8.77 7.55 -16.59
N TYR A 264 -8.03 7.33 -17.66
CA TYR A 264 -7.26 6.11 -17.88
C TYR A 264 -6.23 5.84 -16.77
N LEU A 265 -5.44 6.84 -16.35
CA LEU A 265 -4.47 6.67 -15.27
C LEU A 265 -5.13 6.30 -13.93
N LYS A 266 -6.27 6.92 -13.59
CA LYS A 266 -7.01 6.62 -12.35
C LYS A 266 -7.70 5.26 -12.40
N GLU A 267 -8.13 4.82 -13.58
CA GLU A 267 -8.72 3.50 -13.78
C GLU A 267 -7.67 2.40 -13.68
N LYS A 268 -6.51 2.59 -14.33
CA LYS A 268 -5.40 1.61 -14.29
C LYS A 268 -4.70 1.56 -12.94
N LEU A 269 -4.53 2.71 -12.29
CA LEU A 269 -3.87 2.82 -10.98
C LEU A 269 -4.74 3.68 -10.05
N PRO A 270 -5.83 3.11 -9.52
CA PRO A 270 -6.70 3.83 -8.59
C PRO A 270 -5.93 4.15 -7.30
N GLY A 271 -6.24 5.32 -6.75
CA GLY A 271 -5.72 5.76 -5.47
C GLY A 271 -6.69 5.40 -4.35
N TYR A 272 -6.45 5.98 -3.17
CA TYR A 272 -7.26 5.70 -1.98
C TYR A 272 -8.64 6.35 -1.99
N GLN A 273 -8.89 7.31 -2.87
CA GLN A 273 -10.16 8.03 -2.94
C GLN A 273 -11.17 7.30 -3.85
N PRO A 274 -12.48 7.47 -3.64
CA PRO A 274 -13.52 6.92 -4.51
C PRO A 274 -13.25 7.24 -5.99
N ASN A 275 -13.48 6.25 -6.86
CA ASN A 275 -13.24 6.33 -8.30
C ASN A 275 -11.78 6.69 -8.66
N GLY A 276 -10.83 6.36 -7.77
CA GLY A 276 -9.41 6.63 -7.96
C GLY A 276 -9.06 8.12 -7.95
N ALA A 277 -9.93 8.99 -7.40
CA ALA A 277 -9.77 10.44 -7.45
C ALA A 277 -8.39 10.90 -6.92
N ILE A 278 -7.93 12.02 -7.45
CA ILE A 278 -6.66 12.65 -7.03
C ILE A 278 -6.96 13.64 -5.93
N GLU A 279 -6.58 13.31 -4.70
CA GLU A 279 -6.91 14.11 -3.52
C GLU A 279 -6.11 15.42 -3.46
N TYR A 280 -4.81 15.34 -3.79
CA TYR A 280 -3.86 16.44 -3.65
C TYR A 280 -2.96 16.55 -4.89
N ASN A 281 -2.37 17.73 -5.08
CA ASN A 281 -1.28 17.92 -6.03
C ASN A 281 -0.11 16.99 -5.74
N TYR A 282 0.77 16.83 -6.71
CA TYR A 282 1.94 15.95 -6.62
C TYR A 282 1.64 14.46 -6.50
N VAL A 283 0.46 13.97 -6.91
CA VAL A 283 0.31 12.52 -7.16
C VAL A 283 1.12 12.18 -8.41
N LYS A 284 1.97 11.15 -8.33
CA LYS A 284 2.84 10.74 -9.43
C LYS A 284 2.36 9.41 -10.02
N PHE A 285 2.50 9.26 -11.33
CA PHE A 285 2.32 7.98 -12.01
C PHE A 285 3.62 7.62 -12.70
N LEU A 286 4.13 6.42 -12.43
CA LEU A 286 5.32 5.89 -13.07
C LEU A 286 4.90 5.04 -14.26
N ILE A 287 5.31 5.45 -15.45
CA ILE A 287 4.91 4.87 -16.73
C ILE A 287 6.11 4.15 -17.34
N ASP A 288 5.89 2.94 -17.86
CA ASP A 288 6.96 2.18 -18.52
C ASP A 288 7.24 2.62 -19.96
N ARG A 289 8.22 1.98 -20.59
CA ARG A 289 8.65 2.26 -21.97
C ARG A 289 7.64 1.88 -23.04
N LYS A 290 6.62 1.07 -22.70
CA LYS A 290 5.49 0.74 -23.57
C LYS A 290 4.32 1.71 -23.36
N GLY A 291 4.50 2.71 -22.50
CA GLY A 291 3.48 3.67 -22.12
C GLY A 291 2.41 3.07 -21.18
N ILE A 292 2.73 1.99 -20.47
CA ILE A 292 1.81 1.34 -19.54
C ILE A 292 2.06 1.88 -18.13
N PRO A 293 1.03 2.39 -17.42
CA PRO A 293 1.16 2.79 -16.03
C PRO A 293 1.52 1.60 -15.14
N ARG A 294 2.59 1.72 -14.34
CA ARG A 294 3.07 0.66 -13.45
C ARG A 294 2.84 0.95 -11.97
N GLU A 295 3.09 2.18 -11.53
CA GLU A 295 2.96 2.55 -10.12
C GLU A 295 2.36 3.94 -9.95
N ARG A 296 1.57 4.13 -8.89
CA ARG A 296 1.02 5.43 -8.47
C ARG A 296 1.52 5.76 -7.08
N PHE A 297 2.08 6.96 -6.93
CA PHE A 297 2.59 7.45 -5.66
C PHE A 297 1.71 8.58 -5.11
N PRO A 298 1.36 8.54 -3.81
CA PRO A 298 0.59 9.62 -3.19
C PRO A 298 1.41 10.91 -3.16
N SER A 299 0.70 12.03 -2.99
CA SER A 299 1.27 13.39 -2.91
C SER A 299 2.43 13.51 -1.92
N SER A 300 2.31 12.81 -0.79
CA SER A 300 3.29 12.77 0.30
C SER A 300 4.59 12.04 -0.03
N THR A 301 4.66 11.29 -1.13
CA THR A 301 5.89 10.56 -1.50
C THR A 301 6.90 11.51 -2.12
N PRO A 302 8.08 11.73 -1.49
CA PRO A 302 9.15 12.51 -2.09
C PRO A 302 9.72 11.80 -3.32
N PRO A 303 10.08 12.50 -4.40
CA PRO A 303 10.56 11.85 -5.62
C PRO A 303 11.75 10.90 -5.44
N MET A 304 12.69 11.24 -4.54
CA MET A 304 13.84 10.36 -4.23
C MET A 304 13.45 9.02 -3.63
N LYS A 305 12.26 8.89 -3.02
CA LYS A 305 11.76 7.60 -2.52
C LYS A 305 11.25 6.68 -3.63
N MET A 306 11.11 7.19 -4.86
CA MET A 306 10.69 6.40 -6.02
C MET A 306 11.88 5.78 -6.76
N GLU A 307 13.12 6.03 -6.34
CA GLU A 307 14.34 5.64 -7.06
C GLU A 307 14.40 4.16 -7.40
N ASN A 308 14.10 3.27 -6.44
CA ASN A 308 14.12 1.82 -6.68
C ASN A 308 13.09 1.39 -7.74
N SER A 309 11.87 1.96 -7.71
CA SER A 309 10.86 1.68 -8.73
C SER A 309 11.29 2.20 -10.10
N ILE A 310 11.90 3.38 -10.15
CA ILE A 310 12.44 3.96 -11.37
C ILE A 310 13.57 3.08 -11.93
N GLN A 311 14.54 2.66 -11.10
CA GLN A 311 15.66 1.82 -11.52
C GLN A 311 15.19 0.45 -12.05
N ARG A 312 14.17 -0.16 -11.43
CA ARG A 312 13.55 -1.40 -11.94
C ARG A 312 12.94 -1.22 -13.34
N MET A 313 12.42 -0.05 -13.65
CA MET A 313 11.81 0.23 -14.95
C MET A 313 12.83 0.68 -16.00
N LEU A 314 13.94 1.27 -15.57
CA LEU A 314 15.06 1.62 -16.46
C LEU A 314 15.88 0.41 -16.90
N SER A 315 15.86 -0.68 -16.12
CA SER A 315 16.59 -1.93 -16.40
C SER A 315 15.82 -2.92 -17.30
N GLN A 316 14.55 -2.65 -17.61
CA GLN A 316 13.71 -3.42 -18.53
C GLN A 316 13.77 -2.86 -19.96
#